data_AF-A0A8J2L185-F1
#
_entry.id   AF-A0A8J2L185-F1
#
_cell.length_a   1.000
_cell.length_b   1.000
_cell.length_c   1.000
_cell.angle_alpha   90.00
_cell.angle_beta   90.00
_cell.angle_gamma   90.00
#
_symmetry.space_group_name_H-M   'P 1'
#
loop_
_entity.id
_entity.type
_entity.pdbx_description
1 polymer ?
#
loop_
_entity_poly.entity_id
_entity_poly.type
_entity_poly.pdbx_seq_one_letter_code
_entity_poly.pdbx_strand_id
1 'polypeptide(L)' 'MVNSIVNFAETGVPDVSKMSSVTWPPVDPKDVRQLVINDVIDIAPYPKTSLDAIEFWNSLNLTDIQSTPKTSHT' A
#
# COMPACT_ATOMS: atom_id res chain seq x y z
N MET A 1 -14.14 10.39 4.56
CA MET A 1 -13.62 9.01 4.53
C MET A 1 -14.62 7.94 4.93
N VAL A 2 -15.49 8.14 5.94
CA VAL A 2 -16.42 7.11 6.46
C VAL A 2 -17.20 6.36 5.36
N ASN A 3 -17.75 7.09 4.39
CA ASN A 3 -18.56 6.47 3.33
C ASN A 3 -17.75 5.62 2.32
N SER A 4 -16.47 5.94 2.08
CA SER A 4 -15.63 5.16 1.14
C SER A 4 -15.20 3.82 1.73
N ILE A 5 -14.97 3.78 3.04
CA ILE A 5 -14.64 2.55 3.76
C ILE A 5 -15.86 1.62 3.82
N VAL A 6 -17.06 2.16 4.03
CA VAL A 6 -18.30 1.39 4.02
C VAL A 6 -18.57 0.79 2.63
N ASN A 7 -18.47 1.60 1.56
CA ASN A 7 -18.66 1.07 0.20
C ASN A 7 -17.62 -0.01 -0.16
N PHE A 8 -16.37 0.15 0.28
CA PHE A 8 -15.35 -0.88 0.11
C PHE A 8 -15.69 -2.16 0.89
N ALA A 9 -16.20 -2.04 2.13
CA ALA A 9 -16.58 -3.21 2.93
C ALA A 9 -17.75 -3.99 2.31
N GLU A 10 -18.68 -3.30 1.64
CA GLU A 10 -19.85 -3.94 1.01
C GLU A 10 -19.54 -4.53 -0.37
N THR A 11 -18.69 -3.87 -1.17
CA THR A 11 -18.53 -4.17 -2.60
C THR A 11 -17.13 -4.58 -3.02
N GLY A 12 -16.13 -4.42 -2.15
CA GLY A 12 -14.72 -4.56 -2.48
C GLY A 12 -14.18 -3.42 -3.37
N VAL A 13 -15.01 -2.41 -3.70
CA VAL A 13 -14.63 -1.27 -4.53
C VAL A 13 -14.76 0.01 -3.70
N PRO A 14 -13.64 0.74 -3.46
CA PRO A 14 -13.70 1.99 -2.75
C PRO A 14 -14.35 3.07 -3.63
N ASP A 15 -15.35 3.76 -3.10
CA ASP A 15 -16.02 4.86 -3.79
C ASP A 15 -15.79 6.17 -3.04
N VAL A 16 -15.10 7.10 -3.70
CA VAL A 16 -14.79 8.44 -3.17
C VAL A 16 -15.61 9.55 -3.87
N SER A 17 -16.57 9.19 -4.72
CA SER A 17 -17.39 10.13 -5.52
C SER A 17 -18.14 11.16 -4.67
N LYS A 18 -18.50 10.81 -3.43
CA LYS A 18 -19.14 11.70 -2.47
C LYS A 18 -18.22 12.81 -1.94
N MET A 19 -16.91 12.72 -2.16
CA MET A 19 -15.92 13.66 -1.63
C MET A 19 -15.03 14.27 -2.72
N SER A 20 -14.92 13.63 -3.89
CA SER A 20 -14.17 14.13 -5.05
C SER A 20 -14.71 13.50 -6.33
N SER A 21 -14.50 14.15 -7.47
CA SER A 21 -14.86 13.61 -8.78
C SER A 21 -13.90 12.52 -9.29
N VAL A 22 -12.85 12.20 -8.54
CA VAL A 22 -11.86 11.20 -8.94
C VAL A 22 -12.36 9.77 -8.71
N THR A 23 -11.98 8.84 -9.58
CA THR A 23 -12.24 7.40 -9.43
C THR A 23 -10.93 6.72 -9.09
N TRP A 24 -10.83 6.07 -7.92
CA TRP A 24 -9.61 5.38 -7.50
C TRP A 24 -9.51 4.00 -8.15
N PRO A 25 -8.62 3.78 -9.14
CA PRO A 25 -8.52 2.50 -9.82
C PRO A 25 -7.74 1.48 -8.95
N PRO A 26 -7.89 0.18 -9.25
CA PRO A 26 -6.97 -0.85 -8.74
C PRO A 26 -5.51 -0.54 -9.10
N VAL A 27 -4.58 -1.02 -8.27
CA VAL A 27 -3.14 -0.84 -8.49
C VAL A 27 -2.69 -1.58 -9.76
N ASP A 28 -2.03 -0.86 -10.67
CA ASP A 28 -1.27 -1.43 -11.79
C ASP A 28 0.23 -1.44 -11.43
N PRO A 29 0.92 -2.59 -11.42
CA PRO A 29 2.35 -2.66 -11.17
C PRO A 29 3.21 -1.83 -12.13
N LYS A 30 2.69 -1.48 -13.32
CA LYS A 30 3.40 -0.64 -14.31
C LYS A 30 3.17 0.87 -14.10
N ASP A 31 2.11 1.25 -13.41
CA ASP A 31 1.73 2.64 -13.12
C ASP A 31 1.12 2.71 -11.72
N VAL A 32 1.97 2.61 -10.69
CA VAL A 32 1.53 2.58 -9.30
C VAL A 32 1.04 3.98 -8.91
N ARG A 33 -0.26 4.10 -8.66
CA ARG A 33 -0.92 5.33 -8.20
C ARG A 33 -1.54 5.14 -6.83
N GLN A 34 -1.64 6.24 -6.08
CA GLN A 34 -2.26 6.29 -4.77
C GLN A 34 -3.38 7.32 -4.71
N LEU A 35 -4.39 7.01 -3.89
CA LEU A 35 -5.34 8.01 -3.44
C LEU A 35 -4.66 8.89 -2.37
N VAL A 36 -4.58 10.18 -2.64
CA VAL A 36 -4.07 11.18 -1.71
C VAL A 36 -5.27 11.83 -1.02
N ILE A 37 -5.32 11.75 0.32
CA ILE A 37 -6.39 12.31 1.14
C ILE A 37 -5.79 13.43 2.01
N ASN A 38 -5.87 14.66 1.51
CA ASN A 38 -5.50 15.89 2.23
C ASN A 38 -6.69 16.86 2.21
N ASP A 39 -6.46 18.17 2.14
CA ASP A 39 -7.50 19.20 1.93
C ASP A 39 -8.28 18.97 0.62
N VAL A 40 -7.61 18.36 -0.37
CA VAL A 40 -8.20 17.88 -1.61
C VAL A 40 -7.94 16.38 -1.76
N ILE A 41 -8.93 15.64 -2.24
CA ILE A 41 -8.81 14.23 -2.57
C ILE A 41 -8.48 14.09 -4.05
N ASP A 42 -7.35 13.47 -4.36
CA ASP A 42 -6.84 13.30 -5.71
C ASP A 42 -6.10 11.95 -5.87
N ILE A 43 -5.73 11.62 -7.11
CA ILE A 43 -4.95 10.43 -7.45
C ILE A 43 -3.61 10.88 -8.02
N ALA A 44 -2.53 10.53 -7.31
CA ALA A 44 -1.18 10.90 -7.69
C ALA A 44 -0.32 9.65 -7.97
N PRO A 45 0.75 9.77 -8.77
CA PRO A 45 1.80 8.76 -8.84
C PRO A 45 2.34 8.46 -7.44
N TYR A 46 2.63 7.19 -7.17
CA TYR A 46 3.30 6.82 -5.93
C TYR A 46 4.72 7.43 -5.92
N PRO A 47 5.19 7.99 -4.78
CA PRO A 47 6.48 8.65 -4.73
C PRO A 47 7.61 7.70 -5.15
N LYS A 48 8.41 8.10 -6.15
CA LYS A 48 9.52 7.28 -6.65
C LYS A 48 10.51 6.89 -5.56
N THR A 49 10.84 7.83 -4.66
CA THR A 49 11.74 7.57 -3.52
C THR A 49 11.22 6.46 -2.61
N SER A 50 9.89 6.33 -2.47
CA SER A 50 9.28 5.24 -1.72
C SER A 50 9.33 3.91 -2.48
N LEU A 51 9.15 3.91 -3.81
CA LEU A 51 9.34 2.70 -4.63
C LEU A 51 10.78 2.19 -4.56
N ASP A 52 11.77 3.08 -4.75
CA ASP A 52 13.18 2.73 -4.67
C ASP A 52 13.54 2.14 -3.29
N ALA A 53 12.96 2.69 -2.21
CA ALA A 53 13.14 2.16 -0.87
C ALA A 53 12.50 0.76 -0.69
N ILE A 54 11.29 0.54 -1.22
CA ILE A 54 10.63 -0.78 -1.19
C ILE A 54 11.47 -1.81 -1.95
N GLU A 55 11.96 -1.46 -3.13
CA GLU A 55 12.85 -2.33 -3.92
C GLU A 55 14.12 -2.67 -3.17
N PHE A 56 14.76 -1.67 -2.53
CA PHE A 56 15.91 -1.89 -1.67
C PHE A 56 15.61 -2.89 -0.56
N TRP A 57 14.54 -2.70 0.22
CA TRP A 57 14.19 -3.61 1.32
C TRP A 57 13.85 -5.02 0.83
N ASN A 58 13.17 -5.15 -0.31
CA ASN A 58 12.87 -6.44 -0.93
C ASN A 58 14.14 -7.18 -1.37
N SER A 59 15.17 -6.44 -1.82
CA SER A 59 16.45 -7.02 -2.27
C SER A 59 17.28 -7.60 -1.12
N LEU A 60 17.04 -7.17 0.12
CA LEU A 60 17.79 -7.62 1.29
C LEU A 60 17.48 -9.06 1.74
N ASN A 61 16.57 -9.77 1.04
CA ASN A 61 16.27 -11.20 1.21
C ASN A 61 16.34 -11.66 2.67
N LEU A 62 15.30 -11.36 3.47
CA LEU A 62 15.20 -11.61 4.92
C LEU A 62 15.23 -13.10 5.34
N THR A 63 15.79 -14.00 4.53
CA THR A 63 15.84 -15.45 4.75
C THR A 63 16.84 -15.90 5.83
N ASP A 64 17.67 -15.02 6.39
CA ASP A 64 18.72 -15.41 7.36
C ASP A 64 18.28 -15.42 8.84
N ILE A 65 16.98 -15.25 9.15
CA ILE A 65 16.46 -15.27 10.55
C ILE A 65 15.77 -16.60 10.88
N GLN A 66 16.17 -17.72 10.27
CA GLN A 66 15.75 -19.05 10.72
C GLN A 66 16.91 -19.86 11.32
N SER A 67 16.92 -19.84 12.66
CA SER A 67 17.22 -20.99 13.53
C SER A 67 18.68 -21.43 13.67
N THR A 68 19.47 -20.71 14.47
CA THR A 68 20.51 -21.39 15.26
C THR A 68 19.82 -22.12 16.43
N PRO A 69 19.96 -23.46 16.59
CA PRO A 69 19.48 -24.12 17.79
C PRO A 69 20.33 -23.65 18.97
N LYS A 70 19.67 -23.20 20.04
CA LYS A 70 20.32 -23.00 21.34
C LYS A 70 20.97 -24.32 21.76
N THR A 71 22.29 -24.39 21.78
CA THR A 71 23.01 -25.46 22.48
C THR A 71 22.80 -25.27 23.98
N SER A 72 21.88 -26.03 24.56
CA SER A 72 21.80 -26.21 26.01
C SER A 72 23.00 -27.05 26.45
N HIS A 73 23.95 -26.42 27.14
CA HIS A 73 24.95 -27.14 27.93
C HIS A 73 24.29 -27.54 29.25
N THR A 74 24.26 -28.84 29.52
CA THR A 74 24.06 -29.42 30.86
C THR A 74 25.32 -30.18 31.21
#